data_AF-A0A3P1BF01-F1
#
_entry.id   AF-A0A3P1BF01-F1
#
_cell.length_a   1.000
_cell.length_b   1.000
_cell.length_c   1.000
_cell.angle_alpha   90.00
_cell.angle_beta   90.00
_cell.angle_gamma   90.00
#
_symmetry.space_group_name_H-M   'P 1'
#
loop_
_entity.id
_entity.type
_entity.pdbx_description
1 polymer ?
#
loop_
_entity_poly.entity_id
_entity_poly.type
_entity_poly.pdbx_seq_one_letter_code
_entity_poly.pdbx_strand_id
1 'polypeptide(L)'
;MDKTIEEEMRSSMAELKQLTKQGAIRSKILYTVEDVAFLTGFSTLTIYGWIHDGRPINCGKKRVHLKPIDGIARRGFRIFPDELDFFLSHFSPAKAS
;
A
#
# COMPACT_ATOMS: atom_id res chain seq x y z
N MET A 1 -0.66 -5.53 -38.35
CA MET A 1 -1.52 -5.24 -37.18
C MET A 1 -1.27 -3.78 -36.84
N ASP A 2 -2.33 -3.01 -36.60
CA ASP A 2 -2.20 -1.57 -36.35
C ASP A 2 -1.46 -1.37 -35.01
N LYS A 3 -0.37 -0.61 -35.01
CA LYS A 3 0.47 -0.40 -33.81
C LYS A 3 -0.34 0.24 -32.68
N THR A 4 -1.36 1.02 -33.04
CA THR A 4 -2.30 1.65 -32.10
C THR A 4 -3.08 0.61 -31.31
N ILE A 5 -3.57 -0.44 -31.98
CA ILE A 5 -4.32 -1.54 -31.34
C ILE A 5 -3.41 -2.35 -30.42
N GLU A 6 -2.16 -2.61 -30.82
CA GLU A 6 -1.17 -3.31 -29.99
C GLU A 6 -0.86 -2.56 -28.68
N GLU A 7 -0.74 -1.24 -28.75
CA GLU A 7 -0.47 -0.38 -27.59
C GLU A 7 -1.68 -0.30 -26.64
N GLU A 8 -2.89 -0.14 -27.19
CA GLU A 8 -4.14 -0.15 -26.42
C GLU A 8 -4.37 -1.49 -25.72
N MET A 9 -4.15 -2.61 -26.42
CA MET A 9 -4.24 -3.95 -25.83
C MET A 9 -3.22 -4.15 -24.72
N ARG A 10 -1.97 -3.66 -24.89
CA ARG A 10 -0.94 -3.76 -23.85
C ARG A 10 -1.30 -2.96 -22.61
N SER A 11 -1.82 -1.74 -22.79
CA SER A 11 -2.30 -0.89 -21.70
C SER A 11 -3.43 -1.55 -20.92
N SER A 12 -4.44 -2.05 -21.63
CA SER A 12 -5.61 -2.73 -21.05
C SER A 12 -5.20 -3.98 -20.27
N MET A 13 -4.26 -4.76 -20.80
CA MET A 13 -3.74 -5.94 -20.11
C MET A 13 -2.90 -5.59 -18.87
N ALA A 14 -2.19 -4.45 -18.86
CA ALA A 14 -1.48 -3.98 -17.68
C ALA A 14 -2.45 -3.57 -16.58
N GLU A 15 -3.51 -2.86 -16.93
CA GLU A 15 -4.59 -2.47 -16.01
C GLU A 15 -5.29 -3.70 -15.41
N LEU A 16 -5.65 -4.68 -16.24
CA LEU A 16 -6.25 -5.94 -15.77
C LEU A 16 -5.34 -6.69 -14.79
N LYS A 17 -4.03 -6.75 -15.06
CA LYS A 17 -3.07 -7.37 -14.13
C LYS A 17 -3.01 -6.61 -12.80
N GLN A 18 -3.07 -5.28 -12.84
CA GLN A 18 -3.07 -4.44 -11.66
C GLN A 18 -4.35 -4.66 -10.82
N LEU A 19 -5.52 -4.65 -11.45
CA LEU A 19 -6.81 -4.92 -10.81
C LEU A 19 -6.85 -6.33 -10.20
N THR A 20 -6.36 -7.34 -10.92
CA THR A 20 -6.30 -8.72 -10.43
C THR A 20 -5.42 -8.82 -9.19
N LYS A 21 -4.24 -8.19 -9.21
CA LYS A 21 -3.34 -8.17 -8.05
C LYS A 21 -3.97 -7.43 -6.86
N GLN A 22 -4.63 -6.30 -7.10
CA GLN A 22 -5.34 -5.56 -6.07
C GLN A 22 -6.47 -6.39 -5.43
N GLY A 23 -7.25 -7.10 -6.24
CA GLY A 23 -8.30 -8.00 -5.75
C GLY A 23 -7.74 -9.14 -4.90
N ALA A 24 -6.65 -9.76 -5.36
CA ALA A 24 -5.96 -10.82 -4.62
C ALA A 24 -5.34 -10.35 -3.30
N ILE A 25 -4.91 -9.09 -3.22
CA ILE A 25 -4.42 -8.51 -1.97
C ILE A 25 -5.58 -8.25 -1.03
N ARG A 26 -6.65 -7.60 -1.49
CA ARG A 26 -7.81 -7.21 -0.66
C ARG A 26 -8.56 -8.41 -0.07
N SER A 27 -8.39 -9.62 -0.61
CA SER A 27 -8.96 -10.84 -0.04
C SER A 27 -8.11 -11.46 1.07
N LYS A 28 -6.88 -10.98 1.30
CA LYS A 28 -6.00 -11.47 2.37
C LYS A 28 -6.50 -11.00 3.74
N ILE A 29 -6.36 -11.89 4.73
CA ILE A 29 -6.60 -11.54 6.14
C ILE A 29 -5.54 -10.53 6.63
N LEU A 30 -4.29 -10.73 6.22
CA LEU A 30 -3.14 -9.91 6.62
C LEU A 30 -2.34 -9.47 5.40
N TYR A 31 -1.93 -8.21 5.39
CA TYR A 31 -1.07 -7.64 4.36
C TYR A 31 0.41 -7.77 4.74
N THR A 32 1.25 -8.04 3.75
CA THR A 32 2.71 -7.87 3.87
C THR A 32 3.11 -6.42 3.60
N VAL A 33 4.38 -6.09 3.83
CA VAL A 33 4.93 -4.77 3.48
C VAL A 33 4.81 -4.49 1.98
N GLU A 34 5.01 -5.50 1.14
CA GLU A 34 4.87 -5.40 -0.32
C GLU A 34 3.42 -5.18 -0.75
N ASP A 35 2.47 -5.80 -0.07
CA ASP A 35 1.04 -5.59 -0.31
C ASP A 35 0.66 -4.13 0.00
N VAL A 36 1.10 -3.61 1.16
CA VAL A 36 0.85 -2.21 1.56
C VAL A 36 1.53 -1.23 0.60
N ALA A 37 2.77 -1.50 0.21
CA ALA A 37 3.49 -0.72 -0.79
C ALA A 37 2.71 -0.66 -2.12
N PHE A 38 2.20 -1.81 -2.59
CA PHE A 38 1.39 -1.88 -3.81
C PHE A 38 0.07 -1.11 -3.68
N LEU A 39 -0.65 -1.26 -2.57
CA LEU A 39 -1.94 -0.60 -2.36
C LEU A 39 -1.83 0.92 -2.22
N THR A 40 -0.74 1.41 -1.63
CA THR A 40 -0.54 2.84 -1.33
C THR A 40 0.30 3.57 -2.38
N GLY A 41 0.96 2.83 -3.28
CA GLY A 41 1.87 3.39 -4.29
C GLY A 41 3.22 3.85 -3.73
N PHE A 42 3.49 3.67 -2.43
CA PHE A 42 4.78 3.99 -1.81
C PHE A 42 5.77 2.83 -1.92
N SER A 43 7.06 3.13 -1.78
CA SER A 43 8.10 2.10 -1.74
C SER A 43 8.02 1.27 -0.46
N THR A 44 8.48 0.01 -0.50
CA THR A 44 8.58 -0.84 0.69
C THR A 44 9.45 -0.20 1.79
N LEU A 45 10.52 0.51 1.41
CA LEU A 45 11.36 1.26 2.35
C LEU A 45 10.56 2.33 3.10
N THR A 46 9.66 3.04 2.40
CA THR A 46 8.76 4.01 3.02
C THR A 46 7.83 3.34 4.03
N ILE A 47 7.29 2.16 3.70
CA ILE A 47 6.43 1.40 4.62
C ILE A 47 7.21 0.93 5.85
N TYR A 48 8.44 0.44 5.70
CA TYR A 48 9.31 0.12 6.83
C TYR A 48 9.55 1.36 7.72
N GLY A 49 9.75 2.52 7.11
CA GLY A 49 9.83 3.80 7.82
C GLY A 49 8.55 4.14 8.59
N TRP A 50 7.37 3.86 8.05
CA TRP A 50 6.11 4.07 8.78
C TRP A 50 5.96 3.16 9.99
N ILE A 51 6.49 1.94 9.92
CA ILE A 51 6.47 0.99 11.03
C ILE A 51 7.47 1.41 12.11
N HIS A 52 8.72 1.64 11.74
CA HIS A 52 9.80 1.91 12.68
C HIS A 52 9.81 3.35 13.19
N ASP A 53 9.77 4.32 12.27
CA ASP A 53 9.95 5.73 12.57
C ASP A 53 8.62 6.47 12.70
N GLY A 54 7.58 5.97 12.04
CA GLY A 54 6.30 6.65 11.93
C GLY A 54 6.33 7.80 10.93
N ARG A 55 5.15 8.18 10.45
CA ARG A 55 4.97 9.29 9.52
C ARG A 55 4.55 10.55 10.28
N PRO A 56 5.19 11.71 10.03
CA PRO A 56 4.85 12.95 10.69
C PRO A 56 3.47 13.48 10.25
N ILE A 57 2.71 14.02 11.19
CA ILE A 57 1.47 14.78 11.00
C ILE A 57 1.55 16.11 11.75
N ASN A 58 0.61 17.03 11.52
CA ASN A 58 0.53 18.35 12.18
C ASN A 58 1.85 19.13 12.08
N CYS A 59 2.39 19.27 10.86
CA CYS A 59 3.67 19.95 10.59
C CYS A 59 4.86 19.35 11.38
N GLY A 60 4.84 18.04 11.64
CA GLY A 60 5.92 17.34 12.34
C GLY A 60 5.80 17.29 13.86
N LYS A 61 4.76 17.89 14.46
CA LYS A 61 4.56 17.88 15.93
C LYS A 61 4.17 16.51 16.49
N LYS A 62 3.63 15.62 15.65
CA LYS A 62 3.24 14.26 16.04
C LYS A 62 3.67 13.28 14.95
N ARG A 63 3.89 12.03 15.34
CA ARG A 63 4.14 10.91 14.43
C ARG A 63 3.08 9.85 14.66
N VAL A 64 2.56 9.30 13.57
CA VAL A 64 1.64 8.14 13.59
C VAL A 64 2.43 6.97 13.03
N HIS A 65 2.36 5.83 13.70
CA HIS A 65 3.06 4.61 13.29
C HIS A 65 2.06 3.64 12.67
N LEU A 66 2.50 2.93 11.63
CA LEU A 66 1.77 1.79 11.12
C LEU A 66 2.08 0.60 12.03
N LYS A 67 1.08 0.06 12.73
CA LYS A 67 1.32 -0.98 13.72
C LYS A 67 1.22 -2.37 13.07
N PRO A 68 2.33 -3.11 12.95
CA PRO A 68 2.24 -4.51 12.57
C PRO A 68 1.65 -5.33 13.73
N ILE A 69 1.27 -6.55 13.42
CA ILE A 69 0.80 -7.52 14.41
C ILE A 69 1.94 -7.93 15.33
N ASP A 70 1.69 -7.84 16.62
CA ASP A 70 2.60 -8.29 17.65
C ASP A 70 2.81 -9.81 17.61
N GLY A 71 4.04 -10.26 17.88
CA GLY A 71 4.37 -11.67 18.04
C GLY A 71 4.68 -12.47 16.76
N ILE A 72 4.59 -11.87 15.57
CA ILE A 72 4.87 -12.56 14.28
C ILE A 72 6.21 -12.12 13.64
N ALA A 73 6.99 -11.26 14.30
CA ALA A 73 8.19 -10.60 13.75
C ALA A 73 9.20 -11.52 13.04
N ARG A 74 9.31 -12.81 13.42
CA ARG A 74 10.20 -13.79 12.76
C ARG A 74 9.83 -14.09 11.29
N ARG A 75 8.63 -13.73 10.82
CA ARG A 75 8.15 -13.93 9.43
C ARG A 75 8.01 -12.62 8.64
N GLY A 76 8.60 -11.54 9.15
CA GLY A 76 8.41 -10.19 8.64
C GLY A 76 7.12 -9.54 9.15
N PHE A 77 6.95 -8.24 8.89
CA PHE A 77 5.76 -7.51 9.33
C PHE A 77 4.50 -7.99 8.62
N ARG A 78 3.42 -8.08 9.39
CA ARG A 78 2.07 -8.37 8.93
C ARG A 78 1.15 -7.30 9.47
N ILE A 79 0.31 -6.74 8.61
CA ILE A 79 -0.53 -5.58 8.90
C ILE A 79 -1.97 -6.00 8.70
N PHE A 80 -2.84 -5.69 9.66
CA PHE A 80 -4.27 -5.87 9.45
C PHE A 80 -4.80 -4.77 8.51
N PRO A 81 -5.76 -5.10 7.63
CA PRO A 81 -6.37 -4.11 6.72
C PRO A 81 -6.96 -2.89 7.45
N ASP A 82 -7.62 -3.09 8.58
CA ASP A 82 -8.23 -2.03 9.39
C ASP A 82 -7.20 -1.10 10.04
N GLU A 83 -6.06 -1.64 10.48
CA GLU A 83 -4.92 -0.85 10.96
C GLU A 83 -4.31 0.00 9.84
N LEU A 84 -4.24 -0.53 8.61
CA LEU A 84 -3.82 0.27 7.46
C LEU A 84 -4.81 1.41 7.18
N ASP A 85 -6.11 1.12 7.18
CA ASP A 85 -7.15 2.13 6.95
C ASP A 85 -7.12 3.20 8.06
N PHE A 86 -6.99 2.78 9.32
CA PHE A 86 -6.83 3.66 10.47
C PHE A 86 -5.58 4.54 10.33
N PHE A 87 -4.42 3.95 10.02
CA PHE A 87 -3.20 4.69 9.76
C PHE A 87 -3.40 5.74 8.67
N LEU A 88 -3.95 5.34 7.52
CA LEU A 88 -4.15 6.23 6.37
C LEU A 88 -5.15 7.36 6.65
N SER A 89 -6.12 7.16 7.53
CA SER A 89 -7.11 8.19 7.91
C SER A 89 -6.50 9.44 8.57
N HIS A 90 -5.26 9.34 9.08
CA HIS A 90 -4.54 10.47 9.66
C HIS A 90 -3.96 11.43 8.62
N PHE A 91 -3.98 11.04 7.34
CA PHE A 91 -3.44 11.83 6.24
C PHE A 91 -4.60 12.21 5.33
N SER A 92 -4.69 13.50 4.97
CA SER A 92 -5.65 13.93 3.97
C SER A 92 -5.48 13.08 2.71
N PRO A 93 -6.57 12.57 2.11
CA PRO A 93 -6.45 11.91 0.82
C PRO A 93 -5.75 12.88 -0.11
N ALA A 94 -4.69 12.41 -0.80
CA ALA A 94 -4.07 13.21 -1.84
C ALA A 94 -5.20 13.63 -2.77
N LYS A 95 -5.46 14.94 -2.90
CA LYS A 95 -6.40 15.43 -3.91
C LYS A 95 -5.96 14.77 -5.21
N ALA A 96 -6.87 14.05 -5.86
CA ALA A 96 -6.64 13.55 -7.21
C ALA A 96 -6.31 14.78 -8.05
N SER A 97 -5.03 14.94 -8.37
CA SER A 97 -4.49 15.94 -9.28
C SER A 97 -4.45 15.36 -10.67
#